data_AF-A0A950P3J4-F1
#
_entry.id   AF-A0A950P3J4-F1
#
_cell.length_a   1.000
_cell.length_b   1.000
_cell.length_c   1.000
_cell.angle_alpha   90.00
_cell.angle_beta   90.00
_cell.angle_gamma   90.00
#
_symmetry.space_group_name_H-M   'P 1'
#
loop_
_entity.id
_entity.type
_entity.pdbx_description
1 polymer ?
#
loop_
_entity_poly.entity_id
_entity_poly.type
_entity_poly.pdbx_seq_one_letter_code
_entity_poly.pdbx_strand_id
1 'polypeptide(L)'
;MSVTPDSGRAPPPATSSGTCASGSLAGREARPLSRLTLVDQAPVPPDLAADERVTAIRGDLSGLLGPGPGVLAGAEVVFHLAAAVSAECEADFDLGLRANLRATEALLAACRALGTSPVVVFSSSLAVFGGSADHPLPAVVDDQTMPNPQTSYGVHKL
;
A
#
# COMPACT_ATOMS: atom_id res chain seq x y z
N MET A 1 -50.31 2.84 10.16
CA MET A 1 -49.75 1.84 11.11
C MET A 1 -48.44 2.40 11.61
N SER A 2 -48.48 3.10 12.74
CA SER A 2 -47.34 3.79 13.35
C SER A 2 -46.62 2.86 14.32
N VAL A 3 -45.34 2.60 14.10
CA VAL A 3 -44.50 1.86 15.04
C VAL A 3 -43.70 2.88 15.85
N THR A 4 -43.98 2.92 17.15
CA THR A 4 -43.22 3.67 18.15
C THR A 4 -41.81 3.07 18.32
N PRO A 5 -40.76 3.88 18.56
CA PRO A 5 -39.43 3.36 18.85
C PRO A 5 -39.32 2.92 20.31
N ASP A 6 -38.75 1.73 20.49
CA ASP A 6 -38.46 1.11 21.79
C ASP A 6 -37.34 1.87 22.51
N SER A 7 -37.65 2.29 23.74
CA SER A 7 -36.74 2.97 24.65
C SER A 7 -36.01 1.95 25.51
N GLY A 8 -34.71 1.77 25.26
CA GLY A 8 -33.78 1.33 26.30
C GLY A 8 -32.98 0.07 26.01
N ARG A 9 -31.81 0.24 25.39
CA ARG A 9 -30.58 -0.44 25.83
C ARG A 9 -29.37 0.36 25.36
N ALA A 10 -28.59 0.90 26.30
CA ALA A 10 -27.28 1.44 25.97
C ALA A 10 -26.43 0.30 25.37
N PRO A 11 -25.69 0.56 24.27
CA PRO A 11 -24.79 -0.45 23.72
C PRO A 11 -23.74 -0.82 24.81
N PRO A 12 -23.37 -2.10 24.94
CA PRO A 12 -22.27 -2.46 25.83
C PRO A 12 -20.99 -1.73 25.42
N PRO A 13 -20.10 -1.39 26.36
CA PRO A 13 -18.82 -0.79 26.02
C PRO A 13 -18.11 -1.70 25.02
N ALA A 14 -17.60 -1.12 23.93
CA ALA A 14 -16.80 -1.83 22.94
C ALA A 14 -15.61 -2.44 23.66
N THR A 15 -15.69 -3.73 23.94
CA THR A 15 -14.54 -4.51 24.36
C THR A 15 -13.60 -4.54 23.17
N SER A 16 -12.38 -4.07 23.38
CA SER A 16 -11.27 -4.16 22.44
C SER A 16 -10.88 -5.63 22.28
N SER A 17 -11.71 -6.40 21.58
CA SER A 17 -11.32 -7.68 21.04
C SER A 17 -10.48 -7.38 19.80
N GLY A 18 -9.16 -7.41 19.99
CA GLY A 18 -8.20 -7.35 18.89
C GLY A 18 -8.67 -8.30 17.80
N THR A 19 -9.01 -7.74 16.65
CA THR A 19 -9.44 -8.51 15.50
C THR A 19 -8.29 -9.45 15.16
N CYS A 20 -8.54 -10.75 15.29
CA CYS A 20 -7.59 -11.77 14.86
C CYS A 20 -7.52 -11.69 13.34
N ALA A 21 -6.71 -10.76 12.82
CA ALA A 21 -6.54 -10.54 11.40
C ALA A 21 -6.05 -11.85 10.79
N SER A 22 -6.88 -12.47 9.96
CA SER A 22 -6.53 -13.65 9.18
C SER A 22 -6.71 -13.34 7.71
N GLY A 23 -5.89 -13.96 6.86
CA GLY A 23 -5.91 -13.71 5.42
C GLY A 23 -5.40 -14.92 4.65
N SER A 24 -5.89 -15.05 3.42
CA SER A 24 -5.38 -16.00 2.42
C SER A 24 -4.40 -15.29 1.49
N LEU A 25 -3.42 -16.04 0.99
CA LEU A 25 -2.45 -15.55 0.01
C LEU A 25 -2.34 -16.52 -1.15
N ALA A 26 -2.41 -16.02 -2.38
CA ALA A 26 -2.23 -16.80 -3.60
C ALA A 26 -3.08 -18.10 -3.63
N GLY A 27 -4.35 -18.00 -3.21
CA GLY A 27 -5.29 -19.12 -3.18
C GLY A 27 -5.10 -20.13 -2.04
N ARG A 28 -4.17 -19.89 -1.10
CA ARG A 28 -3.96 -20.73 0.09
C ARG A 28 -5.03 -20.49 1.15
N GLU A 29 -5.22 -21.45 2.06
CA GLU A 29 -6.11 -21.28 3.21
C GLU A 29 -5.74 -20.07 4.06
N ALA A 30 -6.75 -19.46 4.68
CA ALA A 30 -6.55 -18.31 5.54
C ALA A 30 -5.71 -18.69 6.78
N ARG A 31 -4.73 -17.85 7.10
CA ARG A 31 -3.87 -18.01 8.28
C ARG A 31 -3.93 -16.77 9.15
N PRO A 32 -3.75 -16.90 10.48
CA PRO A 32 -3.58 -15.75 11.35
C PRO A 32 -2.35 -14.93 10.94
N LEU A 33 -2.49 -13.61 10.96
CA LEU A 33 -1.37 -12.68 10.83
C LEU A 33 -0.46 -12.82 12.04
N SER A 34 0.76 -13.29 11.83
CA SER A 34 1.77 -13.48 12.87
C SER A 34 2.64 -12.24 13.10
N ARG A 35 2.87 -11.44 12.05
CA ARG A 35 3.70 -10.24 12.10
C ARG A 35 3.34 -9.25 11.00
N LEU A 36 3.39 -7.96 11.32
CA LEU A 36 3.24 -6.84 10.40
C LEU A 36 4.41 -5.87 10.59
N THR A 37 5.22 -5.69 9.55
CA THR A 37 6.25 -4.64 9.53
C THR A 37 5.70 -3.43 8.80
N LEU A 38 5.62 -2.28 9.47
CA LEU A 38 5.14 -1.01 8.92
C LEU A 38 6.32 -0.09 8.69
N VAL A 39 6.47 0.41 7.46
CA VAL A 39 7.48 1.39 7.10
C VAL A 39 6.77 2.63 6.60
N ASP A 40 6.94 3.76 7.29
CA ASP A 40 6.37 5.04 6.89
C ASP A 40 7.23 6.21 7.40
N GLN A 41 7.18 7.36 6.74
CA GLN A 41 7.82 8.58 7.22
C GLN A 41 6.99 9.25 8.34
N ALA A 42 5.68 9.04 8.33
CA ALA A 42 4.74 9.49 9.34
C ALA A 42 4.78 8.59 10.60
N PRO A 43 4.38 9.12 11.78
CA PRO A 43 4.23 8.29 12.96
C PRO A 43 3.08 7.28 12.80
N VAL A 44 3.30 6.06 13.30
CA VAL A 44 2.26 5.02 13.33
C VAL A 44 1.21 5.37 14.39
N PRO A 45 -0.09 5.20 14.11
CA PRO A 45 -1.16 5.40 15.09
C PRO A 45 -0.93 4.60 16.38
N PRO A 46 -1.19 5.18 17.58
CA PRO A 46 -0.87 4.53 18.86
C PRO A 46 -1.57 3.19 19.09
N ASP A 47 -2.78 3.04 18.58
CA ASP A 47 -3.57 1.80 18.64
C ASP A 47 -2.91 0.68 17.82
N LEU A 48 -2.37 1.00 16.65
CA LEU A 48 -1.66 0.05 15.81
C LEU A 48 -0.27 -0.28 16.37
N ALA A 49 0.41 0.72 16.94
CA ALA A 49 1.70 0.54 17.61
C ALA A 49 1.60 -0.28 18.91
N ALA A 50 0.42 -0.39 19.51
CA ALA A 50 0.17 -1.19 20.70
C ALA A 50 -0.05 -2.69 20.42
N ASP A 51 -0.24 -3.09 19.16
CA ASP A 51 -0.37 -4.50 18.78
C ASP A 51 1.01 -5.18 18.73
N GLU A 52 1.19 -6.25 19.51
CA GLU A 52 2.48 -6.97 19.63
C GLU A 52 3.00 -7.56 18.32
N ARG A 53 2.11 -7.77 17.34
CA ARG A 53 2.47 -8.28 16.02
C ARG A 53 3.06 -7.20 15.13
N VAL A 54 2.91 -5.93 15.50
CA VAL A 54 3.32 -4.77 14.69
C VAL A 54 4.72 -4.33 15.06
N THR A 55 5.59 -4.27 14.05
CA THR A 55 6.89 -3.61 14.14
C THR A 55 6.87 -2.37 13.27
N ALA A 56 6.81 -1.19 13.89
CA ALA A 56 6.84 0.09 13.22
C ALA A 56 8.28 0.59 13.03
N ILE A 57 8.63 0.94 11.80
CA ILE A 57 9.93 1.48 11.42
C ILE A 57 9.68 2.82 10.73
N ARG A 58 10.10 3.91 11.37
CA ARG A 58 9.94 5.24 10.80
C ARG A 58 11.11 5.58 9.89
N GLY A 59 10.84 5.95 8.64
CA GLY A 59 11.87 6.42 7.72
C GLY A 59 11.46 6.34 6.25
N ASP A 60 12.36 6.83 5.39
CA ASP A 60 12.21 6.68 3.95
C ASP A 60 12.55 5.24 3.53
N LEU A 61 11.66 4.60 2.76
CA LEU A 61 11.84 3.22 2.33
C LEU A 61 13.16 3.03 1.58
N SER A 62 13.55 3.97 0.71
CA SER A 62 14.78 3.85 -0.09
C SER A 62 16.04 3.82 0.78
N GLY A 63 16.02 4.53 1.91
CA GLY A 63 17.11 4.51 2.89
C GLY A 63 17.11 3.29 3.82
N LEU A 64 15.98 2.61 3.96
CA LEU A 64 15.80 1.41 4.79
C LEU A 64 16.04 0.12 4.02
N LEU A 65 15.93 0.16 2.69
CA LEU A 65 16.34 -0.91 1.80
C LEU A 65 17.87 -0.95 1.72
N GLY A 66 18.45 -2.09 2.07
CA GLY A 66 19.89 -2.30 2.08
C GLY A 66 20.24 -3.72 1.68
N PRO A 67 21.54 -4.10 1.69
CA PRO A 67 21.95 -5.46 1.43
C PRO A 67 21.39 -6.43 2.48
N GLY A 68 20.91 -7.59 2.02
CA GLY A 68 20.33 -8.62 2.87
C GLY A 68 18.84 -8.41 3.18
N PRO A 69 18.27 -9.19 4.12
CA PRO A 69 16.82 -9.24 4.30
C PRO A 69 16.18 -7.97 4.86
N GLY A 70 16.90 -7.24 5.72
CA GLY A 70 16.49 -5.93 6.26
C GLY A 70 15.03 -5.87 6.73
N VAL A 71 14.34 -4.80 6.33
CA VAL A 71 12.91 -4.57 6.63
C VAL A 71 11.97 -5.58 5.98
N LEU A 72 12.46 -6.41 5.05
CA LEU A 72 11.68 -7.43 4.33
C LEU A 72 11.90 -8.84 4.90
N ALA A 73 12.68 -8.99 5.96
CA ALA A 73 13.07 -10.29 6.50
C ALA A 73 11.87 -11.15 6.87
N GLY A 74 11.66 -12.26 6.15
CA GLY A 74 10.54 -13.17 6.39
C GLY A 74 9.18 -12.64 5.94
N ALA A 75 9.14 -11.64 5.06
CA ALA A 75 7.91 -11.21 4.41
C ALA A 75 7.41 -12.28 3.44
N GLU A 76 6.14 -12.66 3.56
CA GLU A 76 5.42 -13.48 2.56
C GLU A 76 4.67 -12.58 1.57
N VAL A 77 4.30 -11.38 2.00
CA VAL A 77 3.59 -10.36 1.23
C VAL A 77 4.19 -9.00 1.54
N VAL A 78 4.32 -8.15 0.53
CA VAL A 78 4.73 -6.75 0.66
C VAL A 78 3.67 -5.87 0.00
N PHE A 79 3.05 -4.98 0.76
CA PHE A 79 2.16 -3.95 0.24
C PHE A 79 2.94 -2.66 0.06
N HIS A 80 3.27 -2.32 -1.19
CA HIS A 80 4.02 -1.10 -1.52
C HIS A 80 3.06 0.05 -1.74
N LEU A 81 2.80 0.82 -0.67
CA LEU A 81 1.88 1.94 -0.66
C LEU A 81 2.59 3.31 -0.65
N ALA A 82 3.88 3.34 -0.36
CA ALA A 82 4.66 4.57 -0.29
C ALA A 82 4.80 5.21 -1.68
N ALA A 83 4.47 6.49 -1.77
CA ALA A 83 4.60 7.30 -2.98
C ALA A 83 4.54 8.80 -2.65
N ALA A 84 5.18 9.62 -3.48
CA ALA A 84 4.86 11.04 -3.61
C ALA A 84 3.60 11.19 -4.47
N VAL A 85 2.69 12.10 -4.11
CA VAL A 85 1.43 12.28 -4.85
C VAL A 85 1.61 13.12 -6.10
N SER A 86 0.60 13.16 -6.98
CA SER A 86 0.71 13.80 -8.29
C SER A 86 1.15 15.26 -8.24
N ALA A 87 0.58 16.07 -7.33
CA ALA A 87 0.94 17.48 -7.21
C ALA A 87 2.41 17.68 -6.80
N GLU A 88 2.91 16.82 -5.91
CA GLU A 88 4.31 16.86 -5.48
C GLU A 88 5.27 16.46 -6.61
N CYS A 89 4.90 15.46 -7.41
CA CYS A 89 5.70 15.02 -8.55
C CYS A 89 5.83 16.09 -9.63
N GLU A 90 4.79 16.90 -9.86
CA GLU A 90 4.86 18.02 -10.82
C GLU A 90 5.62 19.23 -10.26
N ALA A 91 5.59 19.42 -8.94
CA ALA A 91 6.37 20.47 -8.28
C ALA A 91 7.86 20.11 -8.15
N ASP A 92 8.15 18.83 -7.92
CA ASP A 92 9.50 18.27 -7.76
C ASP A 92 9.59 16.91 -8.46
N PHE A 93 10.05 16.95 -9.71
CA PHE A 93 10.23 15.76 -10.55
C PHE A 93 11.17 14.73 -9.92
N ASP A 94 12.29 15.19 -9.35
CA ASP A 94 13.30 14.29 -8.80
C ASP A 94 12.81 13.59 -7.53
N LEU A 95 12.03 14.28 -6.70
CA LEU A 95 11.31 13.66 -5.58
C LEU A 95 10.38 12.55 -6.08
N GLY A 96 9.54 12.86 -7.06
CA GLY A 96 8.62 11.88 -7.66
C GLY A 96 9.35 10.67 -8.23
N LEU A 97 10.43 10.90 -8.99
CA LEU A 97 11.23 9.84 -9.60
C LEU A 97 11.87 8.93 -8.54
N ARG A 98 12.46 9.51 -7.49
CA ARG A 98 13.05 8.76 -6.38
C ARG A 98 11.99 7.94 -5.63
N ALA A 99 10.90 8.58 -5.23
CA ALA A 99 9.89 7.98 -4.36
C ALA A 99 9.04 6.91 -5.08
N ASN A 100 8.67 7.15 -6.34
CA ASN A 100 7.67 6.30 -7.02
C ASN A 100 8.31 5.26 -7.91
N LEU A 101 9.37 5.60 -8.64
CA LEU A 101 10.04 4.66 -9.55
C LEU A 101 11.23 3.97 -8.88
N ARG A 102 12.22 4.74 -8.42
CA ARG A 102 13.48 4.16 -7.91
C ARG A 102 13.28 3.36 -6.63
N ALA A 103 12.45 3.83 -5.70
CA ALA A 103 12.11 3.07 -4.49
C ALA A 103 11.41 1.74 -4.84
N THR A 104 10.53 1.75 -5.85
CA THR A 104 9.85 0.54 -6.34
C THR A 104 10.85 -0.44 -6.97
N GLU A 105 11.75 0.03 -7.84
CA GLU A 105 12.82 -0.80 -8.41
C GLU A 105 13.71 -1.41 -7.33
N ALA A 106 14.12 -0.61 -6.34
CA ALA A 106 14.94 -1.06 -5.21
C ALA A 106 14.19 -2.10 -4.36
N LEU A 107 12.90 -1.89 -4.10
CA LEU A 107 12.07 -2.84 -3.36
C LEU A 107 11.97 -4.18 -4.09
N LEU A 108 11.69 -4.16 -5.39
CA LEU A 108 11.61 -5.37 -6.21
C LEU A 108 12.96 -6.10 -6.26
N ALA A 109 14.07 -5.35 -6.35
CA ALA A 109 15.41 -5.93 -6.29
C ALA A 109 15.69 -6.59 -4.94
N ALA A 110 15.28 -5.96 -3.83
CA ALA A 110 15.43 -6.50 -2.47
C ALA A 110 14.56 -7.76 -2.29
N CYS A 111 13.29 -7.73 -2.71
CA CYS A 111 12.40 -8.90 -2.71
C CYS A 111 13.00 -10.07 -3.49
N ARG A 112 13.58 -9.82 -4.68
CA ARG A 112 14.27 -10.83 -5.48
C ARG A 112 15.48 -11.42 -4.76
N ALA A 113 16.24 -10.61 -4.04
CA ALA A 113 17.44 -11.05 -3.31
C ALA A 113 17.13 -11.94 -2.09
N LEU A 114 15.89 -11.92 -1.56
CA LEU A 114 15.49 -12.78 -0.44
C LEU A 114 15.47 -14.27 -0.78
N GLY A 115 15.24 -14.63 -2.05
CA GLY A 115 15.06 -16.02 -2.48
C GLY A 115 13.75 -16.69 -2.05
N THR A 116 12.91 -16.01 -1.24
CA THR A 116 11.60 -16.50 -0.80
C THR A 116 10.44 -16.09 -1.70
N SER A 117 10.68 -15.20 -2.67
CA SER A 117 9.69 -14.70 -3.65
C SER A 117 8.39 -14.19 -3.00
N PRO A 118 8.45 -13.15 -2.14
CA PRO A 118 7.25 -12.57 -1.55
C PRO A 118 6.30 -12.05 -2.63
N VAL A 119 4.99 -12.14 -2.37
CA VAL A 119 3.98 -11.50 -3.22
C VAL A 119 4.05 -9.99 -3.01
N VAL A 120 4.25 -9.23 -4.09
CA VAL A 120 4.26 -7.77 -4.03
C VAL A 120 2.92 -7.25 -4.54
N VAL A 121 2.20 -6.51 -3.68
CA VAL A 121 1.00 -5.77 -4.05
C VAL A 121 1.40 -4.32 -4.21
N PHE A 122 1.38 -3.83 -5.44
CA PHE A 122 1.75 -2.47 -5.80
C PHE A 122 0.52 -1.59 -6.00
N SER A 123 0.51 -0.41 -5.39
CA SER A 123 -0.56 0.58 -5.60
C SER A 123 -0.31 1.38 -6.88
N SER A 124 -0.80 0.89 -8.02
CA SER A 124 -0.87 1.71 -9.24
C SER A 124 -1.97 2.79 -9.13
N SER A 125 -2.23 3.54 -10.20
CA SER A 125 -3.20 4.64 -10.22
C SER A 125 -3.85 4.77 -11.59
N LEU A 126 -5.10 5.24 -11.65
CA LEU A 126 -5.74 5.61 -12.92
C LEU A 126 -4.98 6.70 -13.70
N ALA A 127 -4.07 7.43 -13.04
CA ALA A 127 -3.18 8.39 -13.68
C ALA A 127 -2.29 7.78 -14.79
N VAL A 128 -2.10 6.45 -14.80
CA VAL A 128 -1.37 5.76 -15.90
C VAL A 128 -2.12 5.84 -17.23
N PHE A 129 -3.45 5.97 -17.20
CA PHE A 129 -4.26 6.04 -18.42
C PHE A 129 -4.44 7.47 -18.93
N GLY A 130 -4.38 8.47 -18.04
CA GLY A 130 -4.38 9.88 -18.40
C GLY A 130 -5.58 10.29 -19.26
N GLY A 131 -5.31 10.78 -20.47
CA GLY A 131 -6.34 11.27 -21.41
C GLY A 131 -5.98 12.64 -21.99
N SER A 132 -5.98 12.74 -23.31
CA SER A 132 -5.68 13.98 -24.05
C SER A 132 -6.77 14.24 -25.10
N ALA A 133 -6.72 15.39 -25.76
CA ALA A 133 -7.65 15.69 -26.86
C ALA A 133 -7.54 14.69 -28.01
N ASP A 134 -6.32 14.26 -28.34
CA ASP A 134 -6.05 13.32 -29.43
C ASP A 134 -6.30 11.85 -29.02
N HIS A 135 -6.21 11.56 -27.72
CA HIS A 135 -6.39 10.23 -27.14
C HIS A 135 -7.28 10.34 -25.89
N PRO A 136 -8.60 10.54 -26.08
CA PRO A 136 -9.53 10.63 -24.97
C PRO A 136 -9.70 9.27 -24.29
N LEU A 137 -9.98 9.27 -22.99
CA LEU A 137 -10.33 8.03 -22.30
C LEU A 137 -11.70 7.51 -22.73
N PRO A 138 -11.87 6.18 -22.85
CA PRO A 138 -13.19 5.57 -22.99
C PRO A 138 -14.04 5.80 -21.73
N ALA A 139 -15.34 5.57 -21.84
CA ALA A 139 -16.26 5.66 -20.71
C ALA A 139 -15.94 4.67 -19.59
N VAL A 140 -15.33 3.53 -19.92
CA VAL A 140 -14.87 2.51 -18.99
C VAL A 140 -13.45 2.14 -19.37
N VAL A 141 -12.55 2.18 -18.38
CA VAL A 141 -11.18 1.68 -18.51
C VAL A 141 -11.18 0.19 -18.16
N ASP A 142 -10.62 -0.64 -19.05
CA ASP A 142 -10.48 -2.08 -18.86
C ASP A 142 -9.03 -2.53 -19.09
N ASP A 143 -8.79 -3.84 -19.00
CA ASP A 143 -7.47 -4.44 -19.14
C ASP A 143 -6.83 -4.24 -20.53
N GLN A 144 -7.61 -3.81 -21.53
CA GLN A 144 -7.14 -3.54 -22.90
C GLN A 144 -6.95 -2.05 -23.18
N THR A 145 -7.35 -1.16 -22.25
CA THR A 145 -7.09 0.27 -22.38
C THR A 145 -5.57 0.53 -22.34
N MET A 146 -5.05 1.23 -23.35
CA MET A 146 -3.64 1.55 -23.40
C MET A 146 -3.28 2.66 -22.40
N PRO A 147 -2.18 2.54 -21.65
CA PRO A 147 -1.66 3.62 -20.83
C PRO A 147 -1.27 4.84 -21.68
N ASN A 148 -1.66 6.03 -21.23
CA ASN A 148 -1.32 7.32 -21.84
C ASN A 148 -1.15 8.41 -20.76
N PRO A 149 -0.18 8.25 -19.84
CA PRO A 149 -0.02 9.15 -18.71
C PRO A 149 0.28 10.58 -19.19
N GLN A 150 -0.40 11.57 -18.61
CA GLN A 150 -0.22 12.99 -18.93
C GLN A 150 0.53 13.75 -17.83
N THR A 151 1.04 13.03 -16.83
CA THR A 151 1.75 13.57 -15.67
C THR A 151 2.99 12.72 -15.37
N SER A 152 3.99 13.31 -14.75
CA SER A 152 5.19 12.63 -14.27
C SER A 152 4.80 11.51 -13.28
N TYR A 153 3.84 11.78 -12.40
CA TYR A 153 3.28 10.78 -11.48
C TYR A 153 2.65 9.58 -12.21
N GLY A 154 1.88 9.83 -13.28
CA GLY A 154 1.29 8.79 -14.09
C GLY A 154 2.36 7.92 -14.75
N VAL A 155 3.44 8.53 -15.26
CA VAL A 155 4.59 7.80 -15.82
C VAL A 155 5.27 6.95 -14.75
N HIS A 156 5.46 7.45 -13.53
CA HIS A 156 6.12 6.70 -12.45
C HIS A 156 5.29 5.54 -11.88
N LYS A 157 3.96 5.54 -12.05
CA LYS A 157 3.04 4.51 -11.54
C LYS A 157 2.70 3.43 -12.56
N LEU A 158 3.19 3.57 -13.79
CA LEU A 158 3.05 2.62 -14.89
C LEU A 158 4.08 1.49 -14.74
#